data_AF-A0AA40AI55-F1
#
_entry.id   AF-A0AA40AI55-F1
#
_cell.length_a   1.000
_cell.length_b   1.000
_cell.length_c   1.000
_cell.angle_alpha   90.00
_cell.angle_beta   90.00
_cell.angle_gamma   90.00
#
_symmetry.space_group_name_H-M   'P 1'
#
loop_
_entity.id
_entity.type
_entity.pdbx_description
1 polymer ?
#
loop_
_entity_poly.entity_id
_entity_poly.type
_entity_poly.pdbx_seq_one_letter_code
_entity_poly.pdbx_strand_id
1 'polypeptide(L)'
;MPCEKLHLDRWDRPTCIARILARQRKEPQFSEKYESSDKYFQRLPNGSLANTATQMTVTLDGCATFCGQGTWYWDAIPRLTTWIIPIVLLLSNIELSPIDKHRFVTIIHTVGDPIDSFWSLLHKIYVWRRLHAMAVDRCEPRAENQTWWTYAALRWSVIATVLAGFEEISGAYIETELRYTMVLNQLGHIGHPSVQSGPAWQEWRQCARRLADARTNEFLRTLLAIFVYIFSVVAALDDDIGGGSTSRPGGRIGSAVFLMWLVPLALFSNVIGTFTSRRTCLTIMRLFVQNSRGRVYHRQRHSSADRPALIPIPSWTEYFHSLHWLGAVYTYRPWKLGYRSVRRKSAAHYASNWFLYLLSLFPIFVSAVGAFVIMWYAVPVGWSCRHIWVVGLTVAWLLSNLFTIW
;
A
#
# COMPACT_ATOMS: atom_id res chain seq x y z
N MET A 1 52.27 -26.18 -22.38
CA MET A 1 50.93 -25.70 -22.79
C MET A 1 50.63 -24.44 -22.02
N PRO A 2 50.18 -23.34 -22.67
CA PRO A 2 50.03 -22.03 -22.03
C PRO A 2 48.71 -21.93 -21.25
N CYS A 3 48.78 -21.34 -20.06
CA CYS A 3 47.65 -21.02 -19.18
C CYS A 3 46.83 -19.81 -19.66
N GLU A 4 46.37 -19.84 -20.91
CA GLU A 4 45.64 -18.72 -21.54
C GLU A 4 44.19 -19.07 -21.91
N LYS A 5 43.66 -20.18 -21.40
CA LYS A 5 42.29 -20.67 -21.70
C LYS A 5 41.52 -21.15 -20.47
N LEU A 6 41.66 -20.50 -19.33
CA LEU A 6 40.60 -20.57 -18.31
C LEU A 6 39.53 -19.55 -18.70
N HIS A 7 38.66 -19.99 -19.61
CA HIS A 7 37.38 -19.35 -19.85
C HIS A 7 36.72 -19.10 -18.49
N LEU A 8 36.30 -17.86 -18.24
CA LEU A 8 35.24 -17.53 -17.29
C LEU A 8 33.99 -18.28 -17.74
N ASP A 9 33.92 -19.56 -17.42
CA ASP A 9 32.82 -20.45 -17.76
C ASP A 9 31.57 -19.90 -17.07
N ARG A 10 30.68 -19.34 -17.90
CA ARG A 10 29.36 -18.84 -17.49
C ARG A 10 28.65 -19.95 -16.71
N TRP A 11 28.18 -19.63 -15.52
CA TRP A 11 27.32 -20.56 -14.78
C TRP A 11 26.02 -20.77 -15.55
N ASP A 12 25.79 -22.01 -15.98
CA ASP A 12 24.56 -22.45 -16.65
C ASP A 12 24.04 -23.72 -15.96
N ARG A 13 22.86 -23.63 -15.35
CA ARG A 13 22.27 -24.72 -14.57
C ARG A 13 22.04 -25.98 -15.42
N PRO A 14 21.41 -25.91 -16.61
CA PRO A 14 21.37 -27.00 -17.58
C PRO A 14 22.74 -27.64 -17.83
N THR A 15 23.76 -26.85 -18.15
CA THR A 15 25.12 -27.36 -18.36
C THR A 15 25.70 -28.01 -17.10
N CYS A 16 25.47 -27.44 -15.91
CA CYS A 16 25.96 -28.05 -14.67
C CYS A 16 25.27 -29.38 -14.37
N ILE A 17 23.94 -29.45 -14.50
CA ILE A 17 23.19 -30.70 -14.36
C ILE A 17 23.70 -31.72 -15.40
N ALA A 18 23.90 -31.30 -16.65
CA ALA A 18 24.44 -32.18 -17.69
C ALA A 18 25.86 -32.67 -17.37
N ARG A 19 26.74 -31.84 -16.81
CA ARG A 19 28.09 -32.21 -16.35
C ARG A 19 28.02 -33.23 -15.21
N ILE A 20 27.12 -33.03 -14.24
CA ILE A 20 26.92 -33.96 -13.12
C ILE A 20 26.38 -35.30 -13.63
N LEU A 21 25.33 -35.30 -14.45
CA LEU A 21 24.75 -36.51 -15.04
C LEU A 21 25.75 -37.23 -15.96
N ALA A 22 26.58 -36.49 -16.70
CA ALA A 22 27.65 -37.08 -17.50
C ALA A 22 28.71 -37.75 -16.62
N ARG A 23 29.07 -37.15 -15.48
CA ARG A 23 30.00 -37.74 -14.53
C ARG A 23 29.41 -38.97 -13.83
N GLN A 24 28.17 -38.92 -13.37
CA GLN A 24 27.49 -40.08 -12.78
C GLN A 24 27.41 -41.26 -13.75
N ARG A 25 27.23 -41.01 -15.05
CA ARG A 25 27.26 -42.05 -16.09
C ARG A 25 28.66 -42.64 -16.31
N LYS A 26 29.71 -41.83 -16.23
CA LYS A 26 31.11 -42.29 -16.39
C LYS A 26 31.64 -42.99 -15.14
N GLU A 27 31.21 -42.55 -13.97
CA GLU A 27 31.68 -42.99 -12.66
C GLU A 27 30.46 -43.37 -11.78
N PRO A 28 29.80 -44.53 -11.96
CA PRO A 28 28.62 -44.89 -11.16
C PRO A 28 28.88 -44.91 -9.65
N GLN A 29 30.11 -45.29 -9.26
CA GLN A 29 30.57 -45.29 -7.87
C GLN A 29 30.59 -43.90 -7.24
N PHE A 30 30.65 -42.83 -8.02
CA PHE A 30 30.60 -41.45 -7.51
C PHE A 30 29.25 -41.11 -6.88
N SER A 31 28.15 -41.66 -7.40
CA SER A 31 26.82 -41.53 -6.82
C SER A 31 26.47 -42.59 -5.77
N GLU A 32 27.15 -43.74 -5.78
CA GLU A 32 26.84 -44.88 -4.92
C GLU A 32 27.68 -44.91 -3.62
N LYS A 33 28.92 -44.39 -3.62
CA LYS A 33 29.75 -44.32 -2.42
C LYS A 33 29.27 -43.21 -1.48
N TYR A 34 28.38 -43.62 -0.59
CA TYR A 34 27.68 -42.81 0.42
C TYR A 34 28.54 -41.72 1.07
N GLU A 35 29.74 -42.07 1.57
CA GLU A 35 30.61 -41.17 2.32
C GLU A 35 31.20 -40.00 1.51
N SER A 36 31.54 -40.21 0.23
CA SER A 36 32.11 -39.14 -0.61
C SER A 36 31.04 -38.31 -1.30
N SER A 37 29.85 -38.89 -1.52
CA SER A 37 28.74 -38.24 -2.21
C SER A 37 27.97 -37.22 -1.37
N ASP A 38 27.91 -37.39 -0.04
CA ASP A 38 27.31 -36.41 0.90
C ASP A 38 28.03 -35.05 0.85
N LYS A 39 29.33 -35.04 0.50
CA LYS A 39 30.09 -33.81 0.30
C LYS A 39 29.53 -32.96 -0.84
N TYR A 40 28.91 -33.60 -1.85
CA TYR A 40 28.54 -32.99 -3.11
C TYR A 40 27.03 -32.80 -3.30
N PHE A 41 26.22 -33.64 -2.68
CA PHE A 41 24.76 -33.64 -2.81
C PHE A 41 24.08 -33.49 -1.45
N GLN A 42 22.98 -32.74 -1.42
CA GLN A 42 22.18 -32.61 -0.21
C GLN A 42 21.41 -33.90 0.06
N ARG A 43 21.31 -34.29 1.34
CA ARG A 43 20.52 -35.44 1.78
C ARG A 43 19.04 -35.05 1.97
N LEU A 44 18.14 -35.85 1.40
CA LEU A 44 16.69 -35.71 1.53
C LEU A 44 16.20 -36.27 2.89
N PRO A 45 15.00 -35.90 3.36
CA PRO A 45 14.47 -36.36 4.65
C PRO A 45 14.35 -37.88 4.80
N ASN A 46 14.18 -38.60 3.69
CA ASN A 46 14.14 -40.06 3.65
C ASN A 46 15.54 -40.71 3.69
N GLY A 47 16.59 -39.93 3.88
CA GLY A 47 17.98 -40.39 3.90
C GLY A 47 18.62 -40.57 2.52
N SER A 48 17.88 -40.45 1.41
CA SER A 48 18.45 -40.55 0.06
C SER A 48 19.18 -39.27 -0.36
N LEU A 49 20.10 -39.35 -1.32
CA LEU A 49 20.79 -38.17 -1.88
C LEU A 49 19.92 -37.49 -2.94
N ALA A 50 19.90 -36.17 -2.92
CA ALA A 50 19.30 -35.33 -3.95
C ALA A 50 20.20 -35.28 -5.20
N ASN A 51 20.46 -36.43 -5.84
CA ASN A 51 21.41 -36.58 -6.93
C ASN A 51 20.77 -37.04 -8.26
N THR A 52 19.44 -37.16 -8.31
CA THR A 52 18.70 -37.56 -9.51
C THR A 52 18.45 -36.38 -10.45
N ALA A 53 18.22 -36.64 -11.74
CA ALA A 53 17.97 -35.58 -12.73
C ALA A 53 16.77 -34.66 -12.36
N THR A 54 15.77 -35.22 -11.68
CA THR A 54 14.53 -34.51 -11.31
C THR A 54 14.59 -33.85 -9.93
N GLN A 55 15.50 -34.29 -9.07
CA GLN A 55 15.66 -33.81 -7.69
C GLN A 55 17.14 -33.58 -7.35
N MET A 56 17.88 -32.93 -8.25
CA MET A 56 19.29 -32.61 -8.02
C MET A 56 19.44 -31.37 -7.13
N THR A 57 20.04 -31.53 -5.96
CA THR A 57 20.42 -30.44 -5.06
C THR A 57 21.86 -30.63 -4.63
N VAL A 58 22.75 -29.76 -5.11
CA VAL A 58 24.19 -29.82 -4.81
C VAL A 58 24.55 -28.97 -3.60
N THR A 59 25.55 -29.40 -2.84
CA THR A 59 26.19 -28.60 -1.79
C THR A 59 27.03 -27.48 -2.40
N LEU A 60 27.58 -26.59 -1.56
CA LEU A 60 28.51 -25.56 -2.01
C LEU A 60 29.75 -26.18 -2.69
N ASP A 61 30.31 -27.23 -2.10
CA ASP A 61 31.44 -27.98 -2.64
C ASP A 61 31.09 -28.66 -3.97
N GLY A 62 29.88 -29.23 -4.07
CA GLY A 62 29.36 -29.75 -5.33
C GLY A 62 29.26 -28.69 -6.40
N CYS A 63 28.73 -27.52 -6.06
CA CYS A 63 28.63 -26.40 -7.00
C CYS A 63 30.01 -25.95 -7.49
N ALA A 64 30.97 -25.75 -6.59
CA ALA A 64 32.33 -25.35 -6.95
C ALA A 64 33.03 -26.40 -7.83
N THR A 65 32.79 -27.69 -7.55
CA THR A 65 33.42 -28.81 -8.26
C THR A 65 32.82 -29.05 -9.65
N PHE A 66 31.49 -28.99 -9.79
CA PHE A 66 30.82 -29.38 -11.04
C PHE A 66 30.37 -28.19 -11.89
N CYS A 67 30.03 -27.07 -11.25
CA CYS A 67 29.50 -25.90 -11.93
C CYS A 67 30.54 -24.78 -12.14
N GLY A 68 31.72 -24.87 -11.52
CA GLY A 68 32.77 -23.85 -11.59
C GLY A 68 32.66 -22.76 -10.53
N GLN A 69 33.61 -21.81 -10.52
CA GLN A 69 33.57 -20.64 -9.64
C GLN A 69 32.50 -19.65 -10.14
N GLY A 70 31.52 -19.36 -9.29
CA GLY A 70 30.30 -18.65 -9.67
C GLY A 70 30.56 -17.35 -10.43
N THR A 71 30.00 -17.26 -11.64
CA THR A 71 29.95 -16.01 -12.43
C THR A 71 28.68 -15.22 -12.11
N TRP A 72 28.58 -14.02 -12.67
CA TRP A 72 27.36 -13.21 -12.67
C TRP A 72 26.14 -14.02 -13.13
N TYR A 73 25.00 -13.85 -12.45
CA TYR A 73 23.72 -14.46 -12.78
C TYR A 73 23.19 -13.88 -14.10
N TRP A 74 23.37 -14.57 -15.22
CA TRP A 74 22.83 -14.13 -16.52
C TRP A 74 21.30 -14.12 -16.56
N ASP A 75 20.65 -14.85 -15.65
CA ASP A 75 19.21 -14.79 -15.44
C ASP A 75 18.76 -13.53 -14.66
N ALA A 76 19.68 -12.61 -14.33
CA ALA A 76 19.36 -11.33 -13.71
C ALA A 76 18.41 -10.47 -14.55
N ILE A 77 18.56 -10.46 -15.88
CA ILE A 77 17.67 -9.70 -16.78
C ILE A 77 16.25 -10.29 -16.75
N PRO A 78 16.04 -11.61 -17.02
CA PRO A 78 14.74 -12.24 -16.82
C PRO A 78 14.17 -12.03 -15.41
N ARG A 79 14.98 -12.09 -14.36
CA ARG A 79 14.51 -11.81 -12.98
C ARG A 79 14.04 -10.36 -12.84
N LEU A 80 14.77 -9.40 -13.40
CA LEU A 80 14.41 -8.00 -13.34
C LEU A 80 13.09 -7.74 -14.08
N THR A 81 12.91 -8.33 -15.26
CA THR A 81 11.69 -8.14 -16.06
C THR A 81 10.48 -8.89 -15.52
N THR A 82 10.65 -10.08 -14.95
CA THR A 82 9.53 -10.95 -14.53
C THR A 82 8.90 -10.59 -13.20
N TRP A 83 9.62 -9.98 -12.26
CA TRP A 83 9.00 -9.60 -10.98
C TRP A 83 9.39 -8.19 -10.50
N ILE A 84 10.64 -7.75 -10.70
CA ILE A 84 11.04 -6.40 -10.24
C ILE A 84 10.29 -5.30 -11.01
N ILE A 85 10.21 -5.37 -12.33
CA ILE A 85 9.47 -4.37 -13.13
C ILE A 85 8.00 -4.30 -12.71
N PRO A 86 7.22 -5.40 -12.63
CA PRO A 86 5.84 -5.36 -12.15
C PRO A 86 5.70 -4.75 -10.74
N ILE A 87 6.62 -5.06 -9.82
CA ILE A 87 6.61 -4.48 -8.47
C ILE A 87 6.88 -2.97 -8.51
N VAL A 88 7.85 -2.53 -9.29
CA VAL A 88 8.16 -1.10 -9.47
C VAL A 88 6.97 -0.39 -10.14
N LEU A 89 6.30 -1.04 -11.09
CA LEU A 89 5.07 -0.52 -11.69
C LEU A 89 3.96 -0.38 -10.64
N LEU A 90 3.72 -1.38 -9.80
CA LEU A 90 2.74 -1.27 -8.71
C LEU A 90 3.11 -0.14 -7.73
N LEU A 91 4.37 -0.08 -7.27
CA LEU A 91 4.86 0.96 -6.36
C LEU A 91 4.75 2.37 -6.96
N SER A 92 5.03 2.52 -8.26
CA SER A 92 4.90 3.80 -8.95
C SER A 92 3.44 4.25 -9.14
N ASN A 93 2.50 3.30 -9.10
CA ASN A 93 1.06 3.54 -9.11
C ASN A 93 0.46 3.72 -7.72
N ILE A 94 1.21 3.57 -6.63
CA ILE A 94 0.72 4.03 -5.33
C ILE A 94 0.63 5.56 -5.41
N GLU A 95 -0.55 6.10 -5.11
CA GLU A 95 -0.76 7.54 -5.07
C GLU A 95 0.00 8.12 -3.87
N LEU A 96 1.06 8.85 -4.18
CA LEU A 96 1.96 9.49 -3.23
C LEU A 96 1.86 11.01 -3.40
N SER A 97 1.98 11.76 -2.30
CA SER A 97 1.94 13.23 -2.35
C SER A 97 2.92 13.74 -3.42
N PRO A 98 2.46 14.53 -4.39
CA PRO A 98 3.35 15.04 -5.42
C PRO A 98 4.24 16.11 -4.82
N ILE A 99 5.51 16.09 -5.24
CA ILE A 99 6.55 17.09 -4.97
C ILE A 99 7.30 16.82 -3.66
N ASP A 100 8.36 16.00 -3.77
CA ASP A 100 9.74 16.22 -3.26
C ASP A 100 10.45 14.86 -3.03
N LYS A 101 11.74 14.85 -2.66
CA LYS A 101 12.55 13.68 -2.24
C LYS A 101 11.82 12.80 -1.21
N HIS A 102 10.88 13.39 -0.50
CA HIS A 102 9.93 12.76 0.41
C HIS A 102 9.13 11.60 -0.21
N ARG A 103 8.88 11.57 -1.53
CA ARG A 103 8.24 10.42 -2.20
C ARG A 103 9.01 9.11 -1.99
N PHE A 104 10.35 9.19 -2.03
CA PHE A 104 11.20 8.01 -1.79
C PHE A 104 11.08 7.53 -0.36
N VAL A 105 11.01 8.45 0.61
CA VAL A 105 10.77 8.13 2.02
C VAL A 105 9.41 7.46 2.18
N THR A 106 8.37 7.89 1.45
CA THR A 106 7.06 7.22 1.50
C THR A 106 7.12 5.79 0.99
N ILE A 107 7.83 5.56 -0.12
CA ILE A 107 7.99 4.21 -0.69
C ILE A 107 8.76 3.34 0.30
N ILE A 108 9.84 3.86 0.89
CA ILE A 108 10.62 3.17 1.91
C ILE A 108 9.74 2.84 3.12
N HIS A 109 8.95 3.79 3.62
CA HIS A 109 7.98 3.56 4.69
C HIS A 109 6.95 2.51 4.32
N THR A 110 6.40 2.58 3.10
CA THR A 110 5.39 1.63 2.63
C THR A 110 5.92 0.21 2.55
N VAL A 111 7.18 0.03 2.13
CA VAL A 111 7.84 -1.28 2.06
C VAL A 111 8.34 -1.73 3.44
N GLY A 112 8.75 -0.79 4.29
CA GLY A 112 9.25 -1.05 5.65
C GLY A 112 8.14 -1.32 6.67
N ASP A 113 6.97 -0.71 6.49
CA ASP A 113 5.79 -0.85 7.33
C ASP A 113 4.50 -0.82 6.49
N PRO A 114 4.21 -1.92 5.77
CA PRO A 114 3.02 -1.98 4.93
C PRO A 114 1.74 -2.01 5.77
N ILE A 115 1.79 -2.51 7.01
CA ILE A 115 0.62 -2.60 7.91
C ILE A 115 0.17 -1.19 8.31
N ASP A 116 1.11 -0.34 8.71
CA ASP A 116 0.84 1.07 9.01
C ASP A 116 0.24 1.79 7.80
N SER A 117 0.79 1.54 6.61
CA SER A 117 0.35 2.14 5.35
C SER A 117 -1.08 1.74 4.99
N PHE A 118 -1.42 0.45 5.08
CA PHE A 118 -2.80 -0.03 4.91
C PHE A 118 -3.73 0.58 5.95
N TRP A 119 -3.32 0.57 7.22
CA TRP A 119 -4.17 1.05 8.30
C TRP A 119 -4.49 2.54 8.14
N SER A 120 -3.54 3.35 7.68
CA SER A 120 -3.77 4.76 7.39
C SER A 120 -4.72 4.98 6.21
N LEU A 121 -4.63 4.18 5.15
CA LEU A 121 -5.57 4.24 4.02
C LEU A 121 -6.99 3.86 4.47
N LEU A 122 -7.12 2.78 5.24
CA LEU A 122 -8.39 2.37 5.85
C LEU A 122 -8.94 3.46 6.76
N HIS A 123 -8.07 4.12 7.54
CA HIS A 123 -8.47 5.23 8.39
C HIS A 123 -8.94 6.44 7.58
N LYS A 124 -8.36 6.73 6.40
CA LYS A 124 -8.88 7.77 5.50
C LYS A 124 -10.30 7.45 5.01
N ILE A 125 -10.54 6.21 4.58
CA ILE A 125 -11.88 5.75 4.16
C ILE A 125 -12.87 5.88 5.33
N TYR A 126 -12.46 5.44 6.52
CA TYR A 126 -13.26 5.51 7.73
C TYR A 126 -13.62 6.95 8.11
N VAL A 127 -12.65 7.87 8.06
CA VAL A 127 -12.88 9.30 8.31
C VAL A 127 -13.85 9.86 7.27
N TRP A 128 -13.70 9.54 5.99
CA TRP A 128 -14.64 9.99 4.96
C TRP A 128 -16.07 9.52 5.22
N ARG A 129 -16.25 8.24 5.58
CA ARG A 129 -17.54 7.68 5.99
C ARG A 129 -18.13 8.41 7.19
N ARG A 130 -17.31 8.76 8.18
CA ARG A 130 -17.73 9.55 9.35
C ARG A 130 -18.18 10.96 8.97
N LEU A 131 -17.43 11.65 8.12
CA LEU A 131 -17.81 12.98 7.63
C LEU A 131 -19.11 12.93 6.84
N HIS A 132 -19.32 11.88 6.04
CA HIS A 132 -20.57 11.63 5.35
C HIS A 132 -21.74 11.40 6.31
N ALA A 133 -21.57 10.54 7.32
CA ALA A 133 -22.60 10.31 8.35
C ALA A 133 -22.96 11.60 9.09
N MET A 134 -21.98 12.42 9.48
CA MET A 134 -22.25 13.73 10.08
C MET A 134 -23.03 14.67 9.14
N ALA A 135 -22.73 14.62 7.83
CA ALA A 135 -23.46 15.41 6.84
C ALA A 135 -24.92 14.93 6.69
N VAL A 136 -25.15 13.62 6.76
CA VAL A 136 -26.49 13.00 6.79
C VAL A 136 -27.26 13.48 8.02
N ASP A 137 -26.73 13.24 9.23
CA ASP A 137 -27.35 13.61 10.51
C ASP A 137 -27.72 15.09 10.58
N ARG A 138 -26.92 15.95 9.93
CA ARG A 138 -27.12 17.40 9.94
C ARG A 138 -28.15 17.88 8.92
N CYS A 139 -28.40 17.11 7.88
CA CYS A 139 -29.29 17.46 6.78
C CYS A 139 -30.59 16.66 6.75
N GLU A 140 -30.74 15.62 7.57
CA GLU A 140 -31.93 14.78 7.65
C GLU A 140 -33.14 15.58 8.18
N PRO A 141 -34.20 15.80 7.38
CA PRO A 141 -35.45 16.36 7.81
C PRO A 141 -36.28 15.26 8.45
N ARG A 142 -37.14 15.67 9.40
CA ARG A 142 -38.31 14.86 9.75
C ARG A 142 -39.26 14.86 8.54
N ALA A 143 -39.39 13.71 7.86
CA ALA A 143 -40.55 13.25 7.07
C ALA A 143 -40.49 13.12 5.51
N GLU A 144 -40.69 11.86 5.08
CA GLU A 144 -41.64 11.25 4.11
C GLU A 144 -41.55 11.33 2.57
N ASN A 145 -40.92 12.32 1.91
CA ASN A 145 -41.00 12.37 0.44
C ASN A 145 -39.80 11.76 -0.31
N GLN A 146 -40.05 10.78 -1.19
CA GLN A 146 -39.01 9.99 -1.86
C GLN A 146 -38.15 10.80 -2.86
N THR A 147 -38.69 11.85 -3.47
CA THR A 147 -37.95 12.76 -4.37
C THR A 147 -36.91 13.62 -3.64
N TRP A 148 -37.04 13.77 -2.32
CA TRP A 148 -36.10 14.53 -1.50
C TRP A 148 -34.77 13.78 -1.30
N TRP A 149 -34.76 12.44 -1.35
CA TRP A 149 -33.55 11.64 -1.10
C TRP A 149 -32.42 11.90 -2.10
N THR A 150 -32.72 12.08 -3.39
CA THR A 150 -31.67 12.32 -4.40
C THR A 150 -31.00 13.68 -4.21
N TYR A 151 -31.79 14.70 -3.86
CA TYR A 151 -31.27 16.03 -3.53
C TYR A 151 -30.47 16.01 -2.22
N ALA A 152 -30.96 15.27 -1.23
CA ALA A 152 -30.29 15.09 0.05
C ALA A 152 -28.93 14.37 -0.10
N ALA A 153 -28.87 13.30 -0.88
CA ALA A 153 -27.65 12.54 -1.15
C ALA A 153 -26.54 13.41 -1.76
N LEU A 154 -26.90 14.22 -2.76
CA LEU A 154 -25.97 15.20 -3.34
C LEU A 154 -25.49 16.21 -2.28
N ARG A 155 -26.41 16.68 -1.44
CA ARG A 155 -26.12 17.65 -0.39
C ARG A 155 -25.17 17.09 0.67
N TRP A 156 -25.38 15.85 1.11
CA TRP A 156 -24.49 15.15 2.04
C TRP A 156 -23.09 15.01 1.46
N SER A 157 -23.00 14.62 0.19
CA SER A 157 -21.73 14.46 -0.52
C SER A 157 -20.95 15.77 -0.63
N VAL A 158 -21.62 16.89 -0.96
CA VAL A 158 -21.00 18.22 -1.01
C VAL A 158 -20.43 18.61 0.36
N ILE A 159 -21.22 18.46 1.43
CA ILE A 159 -20.79 18.82 2.78
C ILE A 159 -19.62 17.93 3.21
N ALA A 160 -19.75 16.61 3.04
CA ALA A 160 -18.70 15.65 3.39
C ALA A 160 -17.40 15.92 2.64
N THR A 161 -17.47 16.31 1.37
CA THR A 161 -16.30 16.65 0.55
C THR A 161 -15.57 17.88 1.07
N VAL A 162 -16.29 18.94 1.44
CA VAL A 162 -15.69 20.15 2.03
C VAL A 162 -15.09 19.85 3.41
N LEU A 163 -15.78 19.08 4.25
CA LEU A 163 -15.24 18.65 5.54
C LEU A 163 -13.98 17.78 5.36
N ALA A 164 -13.94 16.94 4.33
CA ALA A 164 -12.77 16.14 3.99
C ALA A 164 -11.60 17.03 3.52
N GLY A 165 -11.88 18.17 2.87
CA GLY A 165 -10.86 19.18 2.57
C GLY A 165 -10.24 19.81 3.83
N PHE A 166 -11.06 20.12 4.85
CA PHE A 166 -10.52 20.58 6.15
C PHE A 166 -9.69 19.50 6.82
N GLU A 167 -10.18 18.27 6.79
CA GLU A 167 -9.49 17.11 7.33
C GLU A 167 -8.13 16.90 6.66
N GLU A 168 -8.06 17.00 5.33
CA GLU A 168 -6.83 16.86 4.57
C GLU A 168 -5.75 17.91 4.96
N ILE A 169 -6.19 19.14 5.26
CA ILE A 169 -5.29 20.23 5.66
C ILE A 169 -4.89 20.13 7.13
N SER A 170 -5.82 19.74 7.99
CA SER A 170 -5.57 19.67 9.43
C SER A 170 -5.00 18.33 9.89
N GLY A 171 -5.09 17.27 9.08
CA GLY A 171 -4.57 15.94 9.37
C GLY A 171 -5.00 15.40 10.74
N ALA A 172 -4.05 14.80 11.46
CA ALA A 172 -4.28 14.21 12.78
C ALA A 172 -4.67 15.22 13.88
N TYR A 173 -4.54 16.53 13.65
CA TYR A 173 -4.88 17.52 14.66
C TYR A 173 -6.38 17.60 14.95
N ILE A 174 -7.27 17.10 14.08
CA ILE A 174 -8.72 17.09 14.34
C ILE A 174 -9.10 15.87 15.18
N GLU A 175 -9.03 16.02 16.49
CA GLU A 175 -9.34 14.95 17.44
C GLU A 175 -10.85 14.75 17.65
N THR A 176 -11.66 15.79 17.49
CA THR A 176 -13.07 15.79 17.94
C THR A 176 -14.06 16.21 16.85
N GLU A 177 -15.26 15.63 16.89
CA GLU A 177 -16.39 16.02 16.02
C GLU A 177 -16.78 17.49 16.21
N LEU A 178 -16.50 18.03 17.39
CA LEU A 178 -16.81 19.41 17.74
C LEU A 178 -16.20 20.38 16.71
N ARG A 179 -14.99 20.13 16.21
CA ARG A 179 -14.36 21.01 15.21
C ARG A 179 -15.13 21.05 13.89
N TYR A 180 -15.62 19.91 13.40
CA TYR A 180 -16.46 19.89 12.20
C TYR A 180 -17.79 20.59 12.43
N THR A 181 -18.39 20.43 13.62
CA THR A 181 -19.62 21.17 13.95
C THR A 181 -19.40 22.68 14.03
N MET A 182 -18.25 23.13 14.53
CA MET A 182 -17.87 24.55 14.52
C MET A 182 -17.75 25.08 13.09
N VAL A 183 -17.06 24.35 12.20
CA VAL A 183 -16.94 24.68 10.77
C VAL A 183 -18.32 24.83 10.12
N LEU A 184 -19.21 23.85 10.32
CA LEU A 184 -20.58 23.87 9.78
C LEU A 184 -21.40 25.05 10.28
N ASN A 185 -21.26 25.40 11.56
CA ASN A 185 -22.00 26.50 12.16
C ASN A 185 -21.44 27.86 11.72
N GLN A 186 -20.12 28.04 11.70
CA GLN A 186 -19.48 29.33 11.48
C GLN A 186 -19.34 29.72 9.99
N LEU A 187 -19.29 28.75 9.06
CA LEU A 187 -19.13 29.01 7.61
C LEU A 187 -20.45 28.96 6.82
N GLY A 188 -21.57 29.28 7.48
CA GLY A 188 -22.86 29.50 6.81
C GLY A 188 -24.06 28.79 7.44
N HIS A 189 -23.97 28.32 8.69
CA HIS A 189 -25.05 27.59 9.39
C HIS A 189 -25.66 26.48 8.51
N ILE A 190 -24.81 25.59 8.03
CA ILE A 190 -25.21 24.57 7.06
C ILE A 190 -25.73 23.32 7.76
N GLY A 191 -26.85 22.85 7.24
CA GLY A 191 -27.59 21.69 7.72
C GLY A 191 -28.98 21.73 7.12
N HIS A 192 -29.91 22.37 7.83
CA HIS A 192 -31.31 22.40 7.45
C HIS A 192 -31.59 23.35 6.27
N PRO A 193 -32.32 22.91 5.22
CA PRO A 193 -32.62 23.74 4.04
C PRO A 193 -33.31 25.06 4.36
N SER A 194 -34.16 25.09 5.39
CA SER A 194 -34.91 26.30 5.78
C SER A 194 -34.07 27.41 6.44
N VAL A 195 -32.86 27.09 6.91
CA VAL A 195 -31.99 28.04 7.64
C VAL A 195 -30.89 28.60 6.74
N GLN A 196 -30.63 27.97 5.60
CA GLN A 196 -29.48 28.27 4.76
C GLN A 196 -29.78 29.32 3.69
N SER A 197 -28.87 30.27 3.50
CA SER A 197 -28.94 31.19 2.36
C SER A 197 -28.47 30.51 1.07
N GLY A 198 -29.21 30.71 -0.04
CA GLY A 198 -28.84 30.21 -1.37
C GLY A 198 -27.39 30.53 -1.76
N PRO A 199 -26.87 31.75 -1.54
CA PRO A 199 -25.49 32.10 -1.84
C PRO A 199 -24.46 31.31 -1.02
N ALA A 200 -24.74 31.01 0.27
CA ALA A 200 -23.82 30.19 1.08
C ALA A 200 -23.75 28.76 0.56
N TRP A 201 -24.89 28.20 0.15
CA TRP A 201 -24.92 26.87 -0.45
C TRP A 201 -24.12 26.76 -1.75
N GLN A 202 -24.21 27.79 -2.59
CA GLN A 202 -23.46 27.83 -3.85
C GLN A 202 -21.95 27.79 -3.62
N GLU A 203 -21.43 28.50 -2.61
CA GLU A 203 -19.99 28.45 -2.26
C GLU A 203 -19.55 27.05 -1.82
N TRP A 204 -20.36 26.36 -1.01
CA TRP A 204 -20.07 24.98 -0.61
C TRP A 204 -20.07 24.02 -1.80
N ARG A 205 -21.05 24.15 -2.69
CA ARG A 205 -21.11 23.36 -3.93
C ARG A 205 -19.92 23.63 -4.84
N GLN A 206 -19.53 24.90 -4.99
CA GLN A 206 -18.38 25.29 -5.80
C GLN A 206 -17.07 24.78 -5.21
N CYS A 207 -16.90 24.88 -3.89
CA CYS A 207 -15.75 24.34 -3.17
C CYS A 207 -15.67 22.81 -3.33
N ALA A 208 -16.76 22.10 -3.07
CA ALA A 208 -16.81 20.64 -3.23
C ALA A 208 -16.48 20.21 -4.67
N ARG A 209 -17.03 20.90 -5.68
CA ARG A 209 -16.70 20.62 -7.08
C ARG A 209 -15.21 20.83 -7.35
N ARG A 210 -14.64 21.97 -6.94
CA ARG A 210 -13.19 22.24 -7.11
C ARG A 210 -12.32 21.21 -6.40
N LEU A 211 -12.72 20.75 -5.21
CA LEU A 211 -12.02 19.70 -4.47
C LEU A 211 -12.11 18.35 -5.20
N ALA A 212 -13.28 17.99 -5.72
CA ALA A 212 -13.48 16.76 -6.47
C ALA A 212 -12.69 16.76 -7.79
N ASP A 213 -12.76 17.86 -8.55
CA ASP A 213 -12.04 18.03 -9.82
C ASP A 213 -10.51 18.07 -9.64
N ALA A 214 -10.04 18.50 -8.45
CA ALA A 214 -8.61 18.55 -8.14
C ALA A 214 -8.01 17.20 -7.70
N ARG A 215 -8.83 16.16 -7.52
CA ARG A 215 -8.35 14.82 -7.19
C ARG A 215 -7.92 14.07 -8.45
N THR A 216 -6.78 13.42 -8.38
CA THR A 216 -6.31 12.49 -9.41
C THR A 216 -7.06 11.17 -9.30
N ASN A 217 -7.43 10.62 -10.46
CA ASN A 217 -7.95 9.26 -10.58
C ASN A 217 -7.10 8.51 -11.59
N GLU A 218 -6.17 7.71 -11.09
CA GLU A 218 -5.24 6.91 -11.89
C GLU A 218 -5.64 5.42 -11.84
N PHE A 219 -6.94 5.15 -11.61
CA PHE A 219 -7.49 3.81 -11.46
C PHE A 219 -7.22 2.92 -12.68
N LEU A 220 -7.40 3.42 -13.91
CA LEU A 220 -7.12 2.65 -15.12
C LEU A 220 -5.64 2.27 -15.24
N ARG A 221 -4.73 3.20 -14.93
CA ARG A 221 -3.28 2.96 -14.93
C ARG A 221 -2.91 1.90 -13.88
N THR A 222 -3.55 1.96 -12.72
CA THR A 222 -3.37 0.98 -11.64
C THR A 222 -3.92 -0.39 -12.01
N LEU A 223 -5.09 -0.47 -12.64
CA LEU A 223 -5.64 -1.74 -13.14
C LEU A 223 -4.70 -2.38 -14.16
N LEU A 224 -4.12 -1.59 -15.07
CA LEU A 224 -3.12 -2.08 -16.02
C LEU A 224 -1.88 -2.62 -15.31
N ALA A 225 -1.36 -1.91 -14.30
CA ALA A 225 -0.21 -2.38 -13.51
C ALA A 225 -0.51 -3.68 -12.74
N ILE A 226 -1.72 -3.79 -12.16
CA ILE A 226 -2.19 -5.01 -11.49
C ILE A 226 -2.29 -6.16 -12.49
N PHE A 227 -2.86 -5.92 -13.67
CA PHE A 227 -2.96 -6.93 -14.73
C PHE A 227 -1.56 -7.42 -15.15
N VAL A 228 -0.62 -6.51 -15.39
CA VAL A 228 0.77 -6.86 -15.73
C VAL A 228 1.41 -7.69 -14.61
N TYR A 229 1.18 -7.34 -13.35
CA TYR A 229 1.69 -8.11 -12.21
C TYR A 229 1.08 -9.51 -12.12
N ILE A 230 -0.25 -9.65 -12.20
CA ILE A 230 -0.93 -10.95 -12.16
C ILE A 230 -0.48 -11.82 -13.33
N PHE A 231 -0.45 -11.25 -14.54
CA PHE A 231 0.03 -11.94 -15.73
C PHE A 231 1.48 -12.41 -15.55
N SER A 232 2.35 -11.59 -14.97
CA SER A 232 3.74 -11.98 -14.71
C SER A 232 3.86 -13.13 -13.70
N VAL A 233 3.00 -13.16 -12.67
CA VAL A 233 2.95 -14.27 -11.70
C VAL A 233 2.44 -15.55 -12.36
N VAL A 234 1.41 -15.47 -13.22
CA VAL A 234 0.87 -16.62 -13.98
C VAL A 234 1.90 -17.14 -14.97
N ALA A 235 2.54 -16.26 -15.74
CA ALA A 235 3.62 -16.62 -16.65
C ALA A 235 4.82 -17.26 -15.91
N ALA A 236 5.06 -16.89 -14.66
CA ALA A 236 6.10 -17.53 -13.85
C ALA A 236 5.70 -18.93 -13.33
N LEU A 237 4.39 -19.23 -13.23
CA LEU A 237 3.85 -20.51 -12.79
C LEU A 237 3.74 -21.53 -13.93
N ASP A 238 3.49 -21.05 -15.15
CA ASP A 238 3.21 -21.86 -16.32
C ASP A 238 4.31 -21.67 -17.39
N ASP A 239 5.09 -22.73 -17.62
CA ASP A 239 6.20 -22.71 -18.60
C ASP A 239 5.69 -22.54 -20.05
N ASP A 240 4.43 -22.91 -20.36
CA ASP A 240 3.84 -22.72 -21.69
C ASP A 240 3.54 -21.24 -21.97
N ILE A 241 3.25 -20.48 -20.90
CA ILE A 241 2.95 -19.04 -20.97
C ILE A 241 4.24 -18.20 -20.84
N GLY A 242 5.10 -18.54 -19.87
CA GLY A 242 6.31 -17.77 -19.56
C GLY A 242 7.53 -18.08 -20.42
N GLY A 243 7.49 -19.17 -21.19
CA GLY A 243 8.64 -19.73 -21.87
C GLY A 243 9.54 -20.49 -20.89
N GLY A 244 9.95 -21.71 -21.26
CA GLY A 244 10.65 -22.66 -20.39
C GLY A 244 11.76 -22.03 -19.55
N SER A 245 11.57 -22.01 -18.24
CA SER A 245 12.51 -21.41 -17.31
C SER A 245 13.71 -22.34 -17.03
N THR A 246 14.94 -21.82 -17.06
CA THR A 246 16.16 -22.62 -16.80
C THR A 246 16.29 -23.09 -15.34
N SER A 247 15.44 -22.58 -14.43
CA SER A 247 15.43 -22.95 -13.01
C SER A 247 14.01 -23.02 -12.44
N ARG A 248 13.67 -24.09 -11.71
CA ARG A 248 12.34 -24.24 -11.09
C ARG A 248 11.98 -22.98 -10.26
N PRO A 249 10.83 -22.34 -10.52
CA PRO A 249 10.59 -20.94 -10.18
C PRO A 249 10.15 -20.67 -8.72
N GLY A 250 10.10 -21.69 -7.86
CA GLY A 250 9.49 -21.63 -6.52
C GLY A 250 9.87 -20.43 -5.65
N GLY A 251 11.16 -20.08 -5.62
CA GLY A 251 11.62 -18.92 -4.87
C GLY A 251 11.20 -17.59 -5.48
N ARG A 252 11.17 -17.50 -6.82
CA ARG A 252 10.77 -16.27 -7.53
C ARG A 252 9.28 -16.04 -7.39
N ILE A 253 8.47 -17.08 -7.61
CA ILE A 253 7.03 -17.03 -7.42
C ILE A 253 6.70 -16.76 -5.96
N GLY A 254 7.37 -17.44 -5.02
CA GLY A 254 7.20 -17.20 -3.59
C GLY A 254 7.47 -15.74 -3.22
N SER A 255 8.57 -15.14 -3.69
CA SER A 255 8.85 -13.72 -3.46
C SER A 255 7.85 -12.79 -4.16
N ALA A 256 7.40 -13.12 -5.37
CA ALA A 256 6.39 -12.34 -6.07
C ALA A 256 5.08 -12.36 -5.27
N VAL A 257 4.59 -13.54 -4.91
CA VAL A 257 3.37 -13.73 -4.09
C VAL A 257 3.51 -13.10 -2.72
N PHE A 258 4.70 -13.11 -2.11
CA PHE A 258 4.95 -12.41 -0.85
C PHE A 258 4.66 -10.91 -0.97
N LEU A 259 4.94 -10.32 -2.13
CA LEU A 259 4.72 -8.91 -2.43
C LEU A 259 3.32 -8.62 -3.02
N MET A 260 2.43 -9.62 -3.08
CA MET A 260 1.07 -9.47 -3.61
C MET A 260 0.23 -8.48 -2.81
N TRP A 261 0.59 -8.18 -1.55
CA TRP A 261 -0.04 -7.11 -0.78
C TRP A 261 0.05 -5.73 -1.47
N LEU A 262 1.01 -5.51 -2.38
CA LEU A 262 1.07 -4.27 -3.17
C LEU A 262 -0.17 -4.07 -4.05
N VAL A 263 -0.83 -5.15 -4.47
CA VAL A 263 -2.03 -5.10 -5.33
C VAL A 263 -3.19 -4.39 -4.62
N PRO A 264 -3.71 -4.87 -3.47
CA PRO A 264 -4.75 -4.16 -2.75
C PRO A 264 -4.28 -2.79 -2.25
N LEU A 265 -3.00 -2.60 -1.96
CA LEU A 265 -2.49 -1.29 -1.54
C LEU A 265 -2.60 -0.25 -2.67
N ALA A 266 -2.09 -0.57 -3.85
CA ALA A 266 -2.19 0.29 -5.02
C ALA A 266 -3.66 0.56 -5.36
N LEU A 267 -4.52 -0.47 -5.31
CA LEU A 267 -5.95 -0.33 -5.54
C LEU A 267 -6.61 0.65 -4.55
N PHE A 268 -6.44 0.45 -3.24
CA PHE A 268 -7.04 1.34 -2.23
C PHE A 268 -6.51 2.76 -2.33
N SER A 269 -5.21 2.92 -2.55
CA SER A 269 -4.56 4.21 -2.72
C SER A 269 -5.19 5.01 -3.87
N ASN A 270 -5.46 4.35 -5.01
CA ASN A 270 -6.08 4.98 -6.17
C ASN A 270 -7.57 5.22 -6.03
N VAL A 271 -8.31 4.31 -5.38
CA VAL A 271 -9.75 4.48 -5.14
C VAL A 271 -10.04 5.64 -4.20
N ILE A 272 -9.21 5.84 -3.17
CA ILE A 272 -9.32 7.00 -2.27
C ILE A 272 -9.04 8.30 -3.03
N GLY A 273 -8.09 8.23 -3.98
CA GLY A 273 -7.59 9.36 -4.74
C GLY A 273 -6.77 10.31 -3.88
N THR A 274 -5.96 11.13 -4.52
CA THR A 274 -5.15 12.14 -3.82
C THR A 274 -5.24 13.47 -4.54
N PHE A 275 -4.86 14.56 -3.86
CA PHE A 275 -4.71 15.83 -4.53
C PHE A 275 -3.36 15.88 -5.25
N THR A 276 -3.34 16.46 -6.46
CA THR A 276 -2.09 16.78 -7.18
C THR A 276 -1.09 17.58 -6.35
N SER A 277 -1.56 18.30 -5.35
CA SER A 277 -0.74 18.86 -4.29
C SER A 277 -1.63 19.22 -3.10
N ARG A 278 -1.13 19.05 -1.88
CA ARG A 278 -1.78 19.59 -0.68
C ARG A 278 -1.96 21.12 -0.76
N ARG A 279 -1.11 21.81 -1.52
CA ARG A 279 -1.22 23.25 -1.82
C ARG A 279 -2.48 23.59 -2.61
N THR A 280 -2.90 22.69 -3.52
CA THR A 280 -4.14 22.84 -4.29
C THR A 280 -5.34 22.80 -3.36
N CYS A 281 -5.40 21.78 -2.48
CA CYS A 281 -6.44 21.68 -1.45
C CYS A 281 -6.46 22.92 -0.54
N LEU A 282 -5.29 23.34 -0.02
CA LEU A 282 -5.17 24.53 0.84
C LEU A 282 -5.65 25.81 0.15
N THR A 283 -5.30 26.01 -1.13
CA THR A 283 -5.73 27.16 -1.91
C THR A 283 -7.25 27.18 -2.08
N ILE A 284 -7.84 26.03 -2.46
CA ILE A 284 -9.31 25.89 -2.61
C ILE A 284 -10.01 26.19 -1.28
N MET A 285 -9.53 25.61 -0.17
CA MET A 285 -10.13 25.79 1.14
C MET A 285 -9.98 27.21 1.68
N ARG A 286 -8.86 27.89 1.41
CA ARG A 286 -8.68 29.31 1.78
C ARG A 286 -9.65 30.22 1.04
N LEU A 287 -9.79 30.04 -0.28
CA LEU A 287 -10.77 30.81 -1.09
C LEU A 287 -12.19 30.58 -0.56
N PHE A 288 -12.53 29.33 -0.27
CA PHE A 288 -13.83 28.97 0.31
C PHE A 288 -14.08 29.67 1.67
N VAL A 289 -13.10 29.65 2.58
CA VAL A 289 -13.22 30.32 3.89
C VAL A 289 -13.35 31.84 3.73
N GLN A 290 -12.57 32.45 2.84
CA GLN A 290 -12.62 33.89 2.57
C GLN A 290 -13.98 34.32 2.01
N ASN A 291 -14.48 33.62 0.99
CA ASN A 291 -15.79 33.89 0.39
C ASN A 291 -16.93 33.69 1.38
N SER A 292 -16.82 32.67 2.23
CA SER A 292 -17.82 32.38 3.27
C SER A 292 -17.82 33.44 4.37
N ARG A 293 -16.64 33.88 4.84
CA ARG A 293 -16.50 34.90 5.90
C ARG A 293 -16.88 36.31 5.43
N GLY A 294 -16.49 36.72 4.22
CA GLY A 294 -16.84 38.03 3.68
C GLY A 294 -18.35 38.25 3.65
N ARG A 295 -19.13 37.20 3.40
CA ARG A 295 -20.60 37.23 3.41
C ARG A 295 -21.20 37.19 4.82
N VAL A 296 -20.58 36.48 5.76
CA VAL A 296 -21.02 36.45 7.17
C VAL A 296 -20.78 37.80 7.84
N TYR A 297 -19.65 38.46 7.58
CA TYR A 297 -19.34 39.80 8.14
C TYR A 297 -20.36 40.87 7.72
N HIS A 298 -20.85 40.85 6.47
CA HIS A 298 -21.90 41.78 6.03
C HIS A 298 -23.23 41.58 6.77
N ARG A 299 -23.51 40.38 7.28
CA ARG A 299 -24.76 40.04 7.98
C ARG A 299 -24.72 40.32 9.48
N GLN A 300 -23.53 40.51 10.07
CA GLN A 300 -23.32 40.33 11.51
C GLN A 300 -22.62 41.50 12.21
N ARG A 301 -22.73 42.70 11.65
CA ARG A 301 -22.16 43.96 12.17
C ARG A 301 -22.70 44.41 13.55
N HIS A 302 -23.55 43.62 14.23
CA HIS A 302 -24.18 44.00 15.50
C HIS A 302 -23.89 43.09 16.71
N SER A 303 -23.06 42.04 16.62
CA SER A 303 -22.72 41.27 17.82
C SER A 303 -21.46 40.42 17.62
N SER A 304 -20.30 40.87 18.10
CA SER A 304 -19.05 40.09 18.04
C SER A 304 -17.99 40.62 19.02
N ALA A 305 -17.99 40.09 20.24
CA ALA A 305 -16.82 40.17 21.13
C ALA A 305 -16.26 38.77 21.52
N ASP A 306 -16.99 37.68 21.29
CA ASP A 306 -16.71 36.42 22.01
C ASP A 306 -16.75 35.14 21.15
N ARG A 307 -16.38 35.23 19.86
CA ARG A 307 -16.39 34.03 19.01
C ARG A 307 -15.06 33.29 19.05
N PRO A 308 -15.06 31.97 19.35
CA PRO A 308 -13.87 31.16 19.30
C PRO A 308 -13.32 31.15 17.87
N ALA A 309 -12.01 31.33 17.74
CA ALA A 309 -11.32 31.32 16.47
C ALA A 309 -11.62 30.01 15.74
N LEU A 310 -12.34 30.11 14.62
CA LEU A 310 -12.33 29.08 13.57
C LEU A 310 -10.87 28.69 13.34
N ILE A 311 -10.57 27.39 13.41
CA ILE A 311 -9.27 26.73 13.18
C ILE A 311 -8.25 27.76 12.67
N PRO A 312 -7.23 28.14 13.46
CA PRO A 312 -6.23 29.10 13.00
C PRO A 312 -5.81 28.61 11.62
N ILE A 313 -6.13 29.40 10.57
CA ILE A 313 -5.79 29.02 9.21
C ILE A 313 -4.29 28.77 9.31
N PRO A 314 -3.81 27.53 9.06
CA PRO A 314 -2.43 27.24 9.35
C PRO A 314 -1.62 28.27 8.61
N SER A 315 -0.82 29.01 9.39
CA SER A 315 0.13 29.94 8.80
C SER A 315 0.92 29.14 7.77
N TRP A 316 1.39 29.78 6.69
CA TRP A 316 2.21 29.05 5.72
C TRP A 316 3.35 28.28 6.42
N THR A 317 3.85 28.83 7.53
CA THR A 317 4.81 28.21 8.46
C THR A 317 4.29 26.90 9.09
N GLU A 318 3.10 26.87 9.69
CA GLU A 318 2.49 25.63 10.21
C GLU A 318 2.21 24.61 9.10
N TYR A 319 1.78 25.07 7.92
CA TYR A 319 1.61 24.22 6.75
C TYR A 319 2.95 23.56 6.35
N PHE A 320 4.04 24.33 6.24
CA PHE A 320 5.37 23.81 5.92
C PHE A 320 5.96 22.94 7.03
N HIS A 321 5.74 23.26 8.32
CA HIS A 321 6.12 22.38 9.43
C HIS A 321 5.37 21.04 9.40
N SER A 322 4.08 21.08 9.08
CA SER A 322 3.26 19.87 8.93
C SER A 322 3.70 19.06 7.71
N LEU A 323 4.21 19.69 6.64
CA LEU A 323 4.72 19.02 5.45
C LEU A 323 5.98 18.18 5.71
N HIS A 324 6.84 18.54 6.67
CA HIS A 324 8.05 17.76 6.96
C HIS A 324 7.73 16.33 7.43
N TRP A 325 6.61 16.14 8.13
CA TRP A 325 6.18 14.84 8.64
C TRP A 325 5.01 14.24 7.84
N LEU A 326 4.12 15.07 7.28
CA LEU A 326 2.93 14.62 6.52
C LEU A 326 3.19 14.52 5.00
N GLY A 327 4.17 15.25 4.47
CA GLY A 327 4.59 15.19 3.07
C GLY A 327 5.42 13.94 2.75
N ALA A 328 6.11 13.38 3.76
CA ALA A 328 6.85 12.13 3.65
C ALA A 328 5.94 10.90 3.60
N VAL A 329 4.69 11.00 4.03
CA VAL A 329 3.76 9.89 3.95
C VAL A 329 2.33 10.45 3.91
N TYR A 330 1.78 10.64 2.70
CA TYR A 330 0.36 10.94 2.52
C TYR A 330 -0.56 9.86 3.15
N THR A 331 0.03 8.70 3.45
CA THR A 331 -0.50 7.52 4.14
C THR A 331 0.01 7.37 5.58
N TYR A 332 0.53 8.41 6.26
CA TYR A 332 0.85 8.32 7.70
C TYR A 332 -0.15 9.16 8.48
N ARG A 333 -0.72 8.55 9.50
CA ARG A 333 -1.54 9.22 10.50
C ARG A 333 -1.01 8.79 11.86
N PRO A 334 -0.31 9.67 12.60
CA PRO A 334 0.01 9.36 13.98
C PRO A 334 -1.29 9.31 14.81
N TRP A 335 -1.28 8.65 15.97
CA TRP A 335 -2.40 8.61 16.93
C TRP A 335 -3.70 7.93 16.44
N LYS A 336 -3.61 6.87 15.63
CA LYS A 336 -4.80 6.14 15.10
C LYS A 336 -5.71 5.58 16.21
N LEU A 337 -5.14 5.26 17.37
CA LEU A 337 -5.88 4.79 18.54
C LEU A 337 -6.57 5.93 19.32
N GLY A 338 -6.13 7.18 19.14
CA GLY A 338 -6.59 8.35 19.88
C GLY A 338 -7.96 8.89 19.47
N TYR A 339 -8.52 8.43 18.33
CA TYR A 339 -9.87 8.78 17.88
C TYR A 339 -10.94 8.14 18.77
N ARG A 340 -11.08 8.63 20.01
CA ARG A 340 -11.97 8.08 21.04
C ARG A 340 -13.30 8.83 21.21
N SER A 341 -13.43 10.08 20.74
CA SER A 341 -14.67 10.85 20.96
C SER A 341 -15.67 10.67 19.82
N VAL A 342 -16.32 9.52 19.77
CA VAL A 342 -17.51 9.32 18.93
C VAL A 342 -18.75 9.51 19.80
N ARG A 343 -19.70 10.34 19.34
CA ARG A 343 -20.96 10.58 20.04
C ARG A 343 -21.74 9.26 20.17
N ARG A 344 -22.26 8.94 21.36
CA ARG A 344 -22.95 7.67 21.69
C ARG A 344 -24.04 7.25 20.69
N LYS A 345 -24.73 8.22 20.06
CA LYS A 345 -25.78 7.97 19.06
C LYS A 345 -25.25 7.42 17.73
N SER A 346 -24.02 7.75 17.38
CA SER A 346 -23.44 7.39 16.08
C SER A 346 -22.64 6.08 16.19
N ALA A 347 -22.40 5.54 17.40
CA ALA A 347 -21.59 4.34 17.68
C ALA A 347 -21.94 3.10 16.82
N ALA A 348 -23.21 2.92 16.42
CA ALA A 348 -23.65 1.80 15.60
C ALA A 348 -23.08 1.80 14.17
N HIS A 349 -22.59 2.94 13.67
CA HIS A 349 -22.06 3.08 12.30
C HIS A 349 -20.54 3.02 12.21
N TYR A 350 -19.82 2.85 13.33
CA TYR A 350 -18.37 2.91 13.35
C TYR A 350 -17.74 1.54 13.54
N ALA A 351 -16.85 1.20 12.62
CA ALA A 351 -15.88 0.15 12.84
C ALA A 351 -14.95 0.54 13.99
N SER A 352 -14.72 -0.38 14.93
CA SER A 352 -13.69 -0.21 15.95
C SER A 352 -12.33 0.01 15.27
N ASN A 353 -11.47 0.87 15.82
CA ASN A 353 -10.11 1.05 15.30
C ASN A 353 -9.33 -0.28 15.26
N TRP A 354 -9.62 -1.19 16.19
CA TRP A 354 -9.08 -2.55 16.18
C TRP A 354 -9.53 -3.38 14.98
N PHE A 355 -10.76 -3.19 14.51
CA PHE A 355 -11.23 -3.85 13.29
C PHE A 355 -10.47 -3.34 12.06
N LEU A 356 -10.23 -2.03 11.94
CA LEU A 356 -9.44 -1.46 10.86
C LEU A 356 -7.98 -1.96 10.88
N TYR A 357 -7.42 -2.15 12.08
CA TYR A 357 -6.10 -2.75 12.28
C TYR A 357 -6.06 -4.22 11.85
N LEU A 358 -7.04 -5.04 12.28
CA LEU A 358 -7.12 -6.44 11.82
C LEU A 358 -7.28 -6.53 10.30
N LEU A 359 -8.03 -5.60 9.71
CA LEU A 359 -8.20 -5.52 8.27
C LEU A 359 -6.92 -5.10 7.53
N SER A 360 -6.04 -4.28 8.14
CA SER A 360 -4.75 -3.93 7.54
C SER A 360 -3.73 -5.07 7.60
N LEU A 361 -3.85 -5.98 8.58
CA LEU A 361 -3.04 -7.19 8.67
C LEU A 361 -3.39 -8.22 7.59
N PHE A 362 -4.65 -8.27 7.15
CA PHE A 362 -5.16 -9.33 6.28
C PHE A 362 -4.38 -9.50 4.96
N PRO A 363 -4.12 -8.44 4.15
CA PRO A 363 -3.35 -8.59 2.90
C PRO A 363 -1.93 -9.11 3.13
N ILE A 364 -1.31 -8.73 4.23
CA ILE A 364 0.07 -9.11 4.60
C ILE A 364 0.13 -10.58 4.99
N PHE A 365 -0.81 -11.05 5.82
CA PHE A 365 -0.86 -12.46 6.19
C PHE A 365 -1.21 -13.35 5.01
N VAL A 366 -2.16 -12.95 4.15
CA VAL A 366 -2.51 -13.70 2.95
C VAL A 366 -1.30 -13.84 2.02
N SER A 367 -0.53 -12.76 1.81
CA SER A 367 0.67 -12.80 0.97
C SER A 367 1.80 -13.63 1.62
N ALA A 368 2.01 -13.50 2.94
CA ALA A 368 3.01 -14.25 3.69
C ALA A 368 2.72 -15.76 3.70
N VAL A 369 1.48 -16.15 4.02
CA VAL A 369 1.05 -17.55 4.02
C VAL A 369 1.08 -18.12 2.60
N GLY A 370 0.58 -17.38 1.61
CA GLY A 370 0.63 -17.81 0.20
C GLY A 370 2.06 -18.04 -0.28
N ALA A 371 2.97 -17.12 0.00
CA ALA A 371 4.39 -17.27 -0.30
C ALA A 371 5.02 -18.45 0.41
N PHE A 372 4.75 -18.61 1.71
CA PHE A 372 5.24 -19.72 2.51
C PHE A 372 4.81 -21.07 1.92
N VAL A 373 3.52 -21.23 1.63
CA VAL A 373 2.96 -22.45 1.03
C VAL A 373 3.60 -22.75 -0.32
N ILE A 374 3.71 -21.76 -1.20
CA ILE A 374 4.34 -21.95 -2.52
C ILE A 374 5.79 -22.38 -2.37
N MET A 375 6.57 -21.74 -1.48
CA MET A 375 7.97 -22.09 -1.26
C MET A 375 8.15 -23.45 -0.59
N TRP A 376 7.19 -23.88 0.24
CA TRP A 376 7.22 -25.18 0.90
C TRP A 376 7.08 -26.33 -0.09
N TYR A 377 6.15 -26.19 -1.04
CA TYR A 377 5.88 -27.21 -2.05
C TYR A 377 6.76 -27.10 -3.30
N ALA A 378 7.35 -25.93 -3.56
CA ALA A 378 8.26 -25.77 -4.67
C ALA A 378 9.68 -26.25 -4.35
N VAL A 379 10.36 -26.82 -5.33
CA VAL A 379 11.69 -27.40 -5.13
C VAL A 379 12.75 -26.33 -4.78
N PRO A 380 13.63 -26.55 -3.78
CA PRO A 380 13.69 -27.73 -2.91
C PRO A 380 12.53 -27.77 -1.91
N VAL A 381 11.89 -28.94 -1.79
CA VAL A 381 10.72 -29.13 -0.92
C VAL A 381 11.12 -29.00 0.55
N GLY A 382 10.32 -28.27 1.33
CA GLY A 382 10.49 -28.10 2.76
C GLY A 382 11.20 -26.81 3.18
N TRP A 383 11.63 -26.76 4.45
CA TRP A 383 12.18 -25.56 5.06
C TRP A 383 13.51 -25.12 4.41
N SER A 384 13.65 -23.82 4.16
CA SER A 384 14.82 -23.24 3.50
C SER A 384 15.06 -21.79 3.96
N CYS A 385 16.19 -21.21 3.58
CA CYS A 385 16.52 -19.81 3.87
C CYS A 385 15.45 -18.81 3.38
N ARG A 386 14.66 -19.18 2.36
CA ARG A 386 13.56 -18.36 1.84
C ARG A 386 12.39 -18.27 2.82
N HIS A 387 12.12 -19.33 3.57
CA HIS A 387 11.13 -19.34 4.63
C HIS A 387 11.56 -18.44 5.78
N ILE A 388 12.85 -18.49 6.16
CA ILE A 388 13.43 -17.59 7.16
C ILE A 388 13.27 -16.14 6.72
N TRP A 389 13.48 -15.83 5.44
CA TRP A 389 13.27 -14.48 4.89
C TRP A 389 11.79 -14.03 4.98
N VAL A 390 10.83 -14.86 4.55
CA VAL A 390 9.39 -14.51 4.64
C VAL A 390 8.94 -14.33 6.08
N VAL A 391 9.28 -15.28 6.97
CA VAL A 391 8.91 -15.21 8.39
C VAL A 391 9.61 -14.02 9.05
N GLY A 392 10.89 -13.82 8.79
CA GLY A 392 11.69 -12.73 9.33
C GLY A 392 11.15 -11.35 8.94
N LEU A 393 10.84 -11.14 7.65
CA LEU A 393 10.23 -9.89 7.20
C LEU A 393 8.83 -9.69 7.76
N THR A 394 8.01 -10.74 7.83
CA THR A 394 6.66 -10.64 8.40
C THR A 394 6.72 -10.25 9.87
N VAL A 395 7.62 -10.85 10.65
CA VAL A 395 7.86 -10.47 12.06
C VAL A 395 8.39 -9.05 12.15
N ALA A 396 9.33 -8.65 11.28
CA ALA A 396 9.85 -7.29 11.26
C ALA A 396 8.75 -6.25 10.97
N TRP A 397 7.84 -6.53 10.03
CA TRP A 397 6.68 -5.67 9.77
C TRP A 397 5.72 -5.58 10.96
N LEU A 398 5.44 -6.70 11.63
CA LEU A 398 4.62 -6.71 12.85
C LEU A 398 5.26 -5.88 13.96
N LEU A 399 6.58 -5.99 14.15
CA LEU A 399 7.32 -5.21 15.14
C LEU A 399 7.40 -3.72 14.77
N SER A 400 7.66 -3.40 13.50
CA SER A 400 7.66 -2.00 13.01
C SER A 400 6.35 -1.29 13.34
N ASN A 401 5.24 -1.98 13.09
CA ASN A 401 3.91 -1.47 13.36
C ASN A 401 3.67 -1.17 14.86
N LEU A 402 4.31 -1.91 15.78
CA LEU A 402 4.23 -1.60 17.22
C LEU A 402 4.92 -0.29 17.59
N PHE A 403 5.86 0.18 16.77
CA PHE A 403 6.52 1.48 16.95
C PHE A 403 5.77 2.61 16.25
N THR A 404 5.09 2.34 15.13
CA THR A 404 4.37 3.36 14.33
C THR A 404 2.91 3.57 14.75
N ILE A 405 2.35 2.68 15.57
CA ILE A 405 0.98 2.80 16.12
C ILE A 405 0.78 3.98 17.07
N TRP A 406 1.86 4.42 17.73
CA TRP A 406 1.89 5.55 18.66
C TRP A 406 2.13 6.84 17.89
#